data_AF-A0A376MS29-F1
#
_entry.id   AF-A0A376MS29-F1
#
_cell.length_a   1.000
_cell.length_b   1.000
_cell.length_c   1.000
_cell.angle_alpha   90.00
_cell.angle_beta   90.00
_cell.angle_gamma   90.00
#
_symmetry.space_group_name_H-M   'P 1'
#
loop_
_entity.id
_entity.type
_entity.pdbx_description
1 polymer ?
#
loop_
_entity_poly.entity_id
_entity_poly.type
_entity_poly.pdbx_seq_one_letter_code
_entity_poly.pdbx_strand_id
1 'polypeptide(L)'
;MPAPAKREAYAADITYGTNNEYGFDYLRDNMAFSPEERVQRKLHYALVDEVDSILIDEARTPLIISGPAEDSSEMYKRVNKIIPHLIRQEKEDSETFQGEGHFSVDEKSRQVNLTERGLVLIEELLVKEGIMDEGESLYSPANIMLMHHVTAALRAHALFTRDVDYIVKDGEVIIVDEHTGRTMQGRRWSDGLHQAVEAKEGVQIQNENQTLASITFQNYFRLYEKLAG
;
A
#
# COMPACT_ATOMS: atom_id res chain seq x y z
N MET A 1 24.84 14.36 4.02
CA MET A 1 24.94 15.68 4.68
C MET A 1 23.63 16.05 5.39
N PRO A 2 23.67 16.71 6.56
CA PRO A 2 22.47 17.27 7.21
C PRO A 2 21.75 18.31 6.35
N ALA A 3 20.44 18.49 6.56
CA ALA A 3 19.62 19.40 5.74
C ALA A 3 20.14 20.86 5.68
N PRO A 4 20.63 21.48 6.78
CA PRO A 4 21.21 22.83 6.70
C PRO A 4 22.42 22.91 5.78
N ALA A 5 23.35 21.96 5.88
CA ALA A 5 24.52 21.90 5.01
C ALA A 5 24.15 21.65 3.54
N LYS A 6 23.08 20.89 3.27
CA LYS A 6 22.57 20.69 1.92
C LYS A 6 22.02 21.99 1.31
N ARG A 7 21.24 22.76 2.08
CA ARG A 7 20.74 24.07 1.62
C ARG A 7 21.89 25.00 1.25
N GLU A 8 22.92 25.06 2.08
CA GLU A 8 24.13 25.85 1.79
C GLU A 8 24.81 25.37 0.49
N ALA A 9 24.93 24.05 0.30
CA ALA A 9 25.51 23.48 -0.92
C ALA A 9 24.70 23.80 -2.19
N TYR A 10 23.36 23.74 -2.12
CA TYR A 10 22.49 24.10 -3.24
C TYR A 10 22.39 25.62 -3.47
N ALA A 11 22.70 26.43 -2.46
CA ALA A 11 22.74 27.89 -2.59
C ALA A 11 23.99 28.39 -3.31
N ALA A 12 25.05 27.58 -3.40
CA ALA A 12 26.26 27.90 -4.14
C ALA A 12 26.00 28.10 -5.65
N ASP A 13 26.93 28.74 -6.34
CA ASP A 13 26.85 28.94 -7.80
C ASP A 13 26.90 27.59 -8.53
N ILE A 14 27.76 26.67 -8.07
CA ILE A 14 27.94 25.33 -8.61
C ILE A 14 27.90 24.32 -7.47
N THR A 15 27.08 23.27 -7.63
CA THR A 15 26.97 22.17 -6.68
C THR A 15 27.47 20.88 -7.36
N TYR A 16 28.39 20.18 -6.70
CA TYR A 16 28.84 18.86 -7.11
C TYR A 16 28.20 17.81 -6.20
N GLY A 17 27.83 16.67 -6.77
CA GLY A 17 27.14 15.61 -6.04
C GLY A 17 26.87 14.41 -6.93
N THR A 18 26.32 13.36 -6.33
CA THR A 18 25.96 12.13 -7.05
C THR A 18 24.52 12.20 -7.57
N ASN A 19 24.25 11.52 -8.68
CA ASN A 19 22.90 11.34 -9.23
C ASN A 19 21.90 10.83 -8.17
N ASN A 20 22.30 9.84 -7.37
CA ASN A 20 21.50 9.31 -6.28
C ASN A 20 21.15 10.38 -5.24
N GLU A 21 22.13 11.17 -4.78
CA GLU A 21 21.86 12.25 -3.81
C GLU A 21 20.92 13.31 -4.36
N TYR A 22 21.11 13.74 -5.61
CA TYR A 22 20.24 14.72 -6.26
C TYR A 22 18.81 14.21 -6.40
N GLY A 23 18.63 12.97 -6.84
CA GLY A 23 17.30 12.39 -7.00
C GLY A 23 16.61 12.15 -5.66
N PHE A 24 17.32 11.69 -4.63
CA PHE A 24 16.74 11.53 -3.29
C PHE A 24 16.43 12.86 -2.60
N ASP A 25 17.22 13.89 -2.82
CA ASP A 25 16.90 15.24 -2.32
C ASP A 25 15.65 15.79 -2.98
N TYR A 26 15.49 15.58 -4.29
CA TYR A 26 14.26 15.91 -4.99
C TYR A 26 13.05 15.16 -4.44
N LEU A 27 13.15 13.84 -4.23
CA LEU A 27 12.04 13.05 -3.68
C LEU A 27 11.68 13.54 -2.27
N ARG A 28 12.67 13.81 -1.41
CA ARG A 28 12.44 14.34 -0.05
C ARG A 28 11.78 15.72 -0.05
N ASP A 29 12.18 16.61 -0.96
CA ASP A 29 11.60 17.95 -1.06
C ASP A 29 10.11 17.93 -1.45
N ASN A 30 9.68 16.92 -2.20
CA ASN A 30 8.28 16.70 -2.54
C ASN A 30 7.47 16.03 -1.41
N MET A 31 8.15 15.49 -0.39
CA MET A 31 7.54 14.93 0.81
C MET A 31 7.57 15.90 2.01
N ALA A 32 8.24 17.05 1.87
CA ALA A 32 8.36 18.05 2.92
C ALA A 32 7.00 18.68 3.26
N PHE A 33 6.72 18.88 4.55
CA PHE A 33 5.45 19.48 5.00
C PHE A 33 5.43 20.99 4.80
N SER A 34 6.60 21.62 4.79
CA SER A 34 6.77 23.05 4.67
C SER A 34 7.83 23.41 3.61
N PRO A 35 7.70 24.54 2.89
CA PRO A 35 8.71 24.97 1.92
C PRO A 35 10.11 25.15 2.51
N GLU A 36 10.21 25.50 3.79
CA GLU A 36 11.47 25.74 4.52
C GLU A 36 12.26 24.47 4.80
N GLU A 37 11.60 23.30 4.77
CA GLU A 37 12.24 21.99 4.91
C GLU A 37 12.98 21.55 3.64
N ARG A 38 12.63 22.13 2.48
CA ARG A 38 13.24 21.77 1.19
C ARG A 38 14.72 22.16 1.14
N VAL A 39 15.51 21.35 0.45
CA VAL A 39 16.95 21.56 0.29
C VAL A 39 17.35 22.02 -1.10
N GLN A 40 16.66 21.58 -2.15
CA GLN A 40 16.93 21.97 -3.53
C GLN A 40 16.30 23.31 -3.87
N ARG A 41 16.97 24.03 -4.77
CA ARG A 41 16.41 25.17 -5.50
C ARG A 41 15.85 24.72 -6.85
N LYS A 42 15.34 25.68 -7.63
CA LYS A 42 14.88 25.44 -9.00
C LYS A 42 15.96 24.74 -9.84
N LEU A 43 15.57 23.70 -10.57
CA LEU A 43 16.47 22.87 -11.39
C LEU A 43 16.79 23.58 -12.71
N HIS A 44 17.92 24.30 -12.76
CA HIS A 44 18.29 25.12 -13.91
C HIS A 44 19.14 24.37 -14.94
N TYR A 45 20.37 23.98 -14.57
CA TYR A 45 21.30 23.32 -15.48
C TYR A 45 21.96 22.13 -14.80
N ALA A 46 21.95 20.98 -15.46
CA ALA A 46 22.71 19.80 -15.07
C ALA A 46 23.76 19.47 -16.14
N LEU A 47 24.99 19.29 -15.70
CA LEU A 47 26.08 18.69 -16.47
C LEU A 47 26.36 17.31 -15.86
N VAL A 48 26.05 16.25 -16.60
CA VAL A 48 26.14 14.87 -16.14
C VAL A 48 27.44 14.27 -16.67
N ASP A 49 28.38 14.01 -15.77
CA ASP A 49 29.57 13.23 -16.09
C ASP A 49 29.19 11.74 -16.24
N GLU A 50 29.91 10.99 -17.07
CA GLU A 50 29.64 9.56 -17.36
C GLU A 50 28.17 9.31 -17.77
N VAL A 51 27.70 10.07 -18.78
CA VAL A 51 26.28 10.15 -19.17
C VAL A 51 25.67 8.80 -19.57
N ASP A 52 26.46 7.91 -20.17
CA ASP A 52 26.04 6.56 -20.55
C ASP A 52 25.76 5.70 -19.29
N SER A 53 26.69 5.72 -18.34
CA SER A 53 26.54 5.00 -17.08
C SER A 53 25.31 5.48 -16.30
N ILE A 54 25.10 6.80 -16.21
CA ILE A 54 24.03 7.37 -15.39
C ILE A 54 22.66 7.31 -16.08
N LEU A 55 22.55 7.71 -17.35
CA LEU A 55 21.25 7.84 -18.03
C LEU A 55 20.80 6.57 -18.77
N ILE A 56 21.68 5.58 -18.94
CA ILE A 56 21.36 4.30 -19.59
C ILE A 56 21.44 3.16 -18.58
N ASP A 57 22.61 2.91 -18.00
CA ASP A 57 22.84 1.70 -17.22
C ASP A 57 22.17 1.74 -15.84
N GLU A 58 22.36 2.83 -15.10
CA GLU A 58 21.76 3.04 -13.78
C GLU A 58 20.27 3.40 -13.85
N ALA A 59 19.84 4.05 -14.95
CA ALA A 59 18.47 4.52 -15.12
C ALA A 59 17.42 3.42 -15.37
N ARG A 60 17.82 2.13 -15.31
CA ARG A 60 16.92 0.98 -15.44
C ARG A 60 16.04 0.76 -14.22
N THR A 61 16.47 1.21 -13.05
CA THR A 61 15.73 1.07 -11.80
C THR A 61 15.34 2.45 -11.30
N PRO A 62 14.07 2.70 -10.95
CA PRO A 62 13.67 3.98 -10.38
C PRO A 62 14.32 4.21 -9.01
N LEU A 63 14.51 5.48 -8.67
CA LEU A 63 14.75 5.88 -7.30
C LEU A 63 13.45 5.77 -6.52
N ILE A 64 13.51 5.12 -5.36
CA ILE A 64 12.36 4.84 -4.51
C ILE A 64 12.72 5.20 -3.07
N ILE A 65 11.88 6.02 -2.43
CA ILE A 65 11.88 6.16 -0.97
C ILE A 65 10.79 5.22 -0.44
N SER A 66 11.21 4.19 0.27
CA SER A 66 10.32 3.31 1.02
C SER A 66 10.34 3.70 2.50
N GLY A 67 9.17 3.68 3.13
CA GLY A 67 9.03 3.83 4.57
C GLY A 67 8.42 2.59 5.20
N PRO A 68 8.58 2.42 6.52
CA PRO A 68 7.78 1.44 7.25
C PRO A 68 6.31 1.81 7.06
N ALA A 69 5.47 0.86 6.64
CA ALA A 69 4.04 1.04 6.82
C ALA A 69 3.75 1.04 8.33
N GLU A 70 2.69 1.74 8.73
CA GLU A 70 2.19 1.69 10.10
C GLU A 70 1.91 0.22 10.47
N ASP A 71 2.39 -0.22 11.64
CA ASP A 71 2.22 -1.61 12.08
C ASP A 71 0.74 -1.86 12.39
N SER A 72 0.03 -2.34 11.38
CA SER A 72 -1.39 -2.68 11.42
C SER A 72 -1.61 -4.17 11.69
N SER A 73 -0.55 -4.91 12.05
CA SER A 73 -0.63 -6.35 12.29
C SER A 73 -1.65 -6.71 13.37
N GLU A 74 -1.73 -5.91 14.44
CA GLU A 74 -2.73 -6.11 15.49
C GLU A 74 -4.15 -5.89 14.95
N MET A 75 -4.36 -4.85 14.14
CA MET A 75 -5.65 -4.54 13.53
C MET A 75 -6.14 -5.67 12.63
N TYR A 76 -5.28 -6.22 11.76
CA TYR A 76 -5.65 -7.38 10.94
C TYR A 76 -6.07 -8.58 11.81
N LYS A 77 -5.36 -8.86 12.91
CA LYS A 77 -5.72 -9.96 13.82
C LYS A 77 -7.05 -9.74 14.52
N ARG A 78 -7.33 -8.49 14.97
CA ARG A 78 -8.59 -8.16 15.64
C ARG A 78 -9.78 -8.22 14.68
N VAL A 79 -9.66 -7.59 13.51
CA VAL A 79 -10.69 -7.62 12.46
C VAL A 79 -10.94 -9.04 11.95
N ASN A 80 -9.90 -9.87 11.83
CA ASN A 80 -10.05 -11.27 11.41
C ASN A 80 -10.99 -12.09 12.32
N LYS A 81 -11.12 -11.75 13.60
CA LYS A 81 -12.05 -12.42 14.53
C LYS A 81 -13.51 -12.09 14.25
N ILE A 82 -13.78 -10.94 13.62
CA ILE A 82 -15.12 -10.43 13.35
C ILE A 82 -15.71 -11.12 12.11
N ILE A 83 -14.93 -11.22 11.04
CA ILE A 83 -15.38 -11.69 9.71
C ILE A 83 -16.14 -13.04 9.74
N PRO A 84 -15.74 -14.07 10.52
CA PRO A 84 -16.47 -15.34 10.57
C PRO A 84 -17.93 -15.26 11.07
N HIS A 85 -18.34 -14.14 11.69
CA HIS A 85 -19.72 -13.92 12.11
C HIS A 85 -20.62 -13.41 10.97
N LEU A 86 -20.03 -13.04 9.83
CA LEU A 86 -20.76 -12.53 8.68
C LEU A 86 -21.30 -13.69 7.82
N ILE A 87 -22.49 -13.51 7.26
CA ILE A 87 -23.21 -14.54 6.50
C ILE A 87 -23.26 -14.07 5.05
N ARG A 88 -22.79 -14.91 4.13
CA ARG A 88 -22.86 -14.63 2.69
C ARG A 88 -24.31 -14.78 2.21
N GLN A 89 -24.79 -13.83 1.41
CA GLN A 89 -26.01 -13.98 0.61
C GLN A 89 -25.70 -14.21 -0.87
N GLU A 90 -26.69 -14.72 -1.60
CA GLU A 90 -26.54 -15.13 -3.01
C GLU A 90 -26.26 -13.95 -3.94
N LYS A 91 -26.98 -12.83 -3.76
CA LYS A 91 -26.92 -11.65 -4.62
C LYS A 91 -26.89 -10.39 -3.78
N GLU A 92 -26.45 -9.29 -4.39
CA GLU A 92 -26.54 -7.97 -3.75
C GLU A 92 -28.02 -7.56 -3.58
N ASP A 93 -28.29 -6.77 -2.55
CA ASP A 93 -29.62 -6.21 -2.33
C ASP A 93 -30.03 -5.29 -3.51
N SER A 94 -31.25 -5.42 -3.98
CA SER A 94 -31.84 -4.64 -5.07
C SER A 94 -33.35 -4.51 -4.88
N GLU A 95 -34.03 -3.72 -5.72
CA GLU A 95 -35.50 -3.59 -5.69
C GLU A 95 -36.23 -4.93 -5.83
N THR A 96 -35.58 -5.95 -6.40
CA THR A 96 -36.17 -7.26 -6.72
C THR A 96 -35.66 -8.40 -5.85
N PHE A 97 -34.62 -8.17 -5.04
CA PHE A 97 -34.01 -9.19 -4.20
C PHE A 97 -33.49 -8.55 -2.92
N GLN A 98 -33.96 -9.03 -1.77
CA GLN A 98 -33.40 -8.68 -0.47
C GLN A 98 -33.15 -9.96 0.31
N GLY A 99 -31.88 -10.21 0.64
CA GLY A 99 -31.48 -11.36 1.43
C GLY A 99 -31.51 -11.09 2.94
N GLU A 100 -31.10 -12.09 3.72
CA GLU A 100 -30.84 -11.95 5.16
C GLU A 100 -29.33 -11.90 5.47
N GLY A 101 -28.47 -11.97 4.44
CA GLY A 101 -27.03 -11.97 4.61
C GLY A 101 -26.44 -10.59 4.88
N HIS A 102 -25.15 -10.64 5.23
CA HIS A 102 -24.30 -9.51 5.60
C HIS A 102 -23.44 -9.03 4.43
N PHE A 103 -23.17 -9.88 3.43
CA PHE A 103 -22.41 -9.51 2.25
C PHE A 103 -22.73 -10.41 1.05
N SER A 104 -22.53 -9.90 -0.15
CA SER A 104 -22.53 -10.67 -1.39
C SER A 104 -21.14 -10.67 -2.03
N VAL A 105 -20.91 -11.61 -2.94
CA VAL A 105 -19.63 -11.75 -3.64
C VAL A 105 -19.91 -11.75 -5.13
N ASP A 106 -19.26 -10.85 -5.86
CA ASP A 106 -19.18 -10.92 -7.31
C ASP A 106 -17.92 -11.69 -7.71
N GLU A 107 -18.09 -12.97 -8.00
CA GLU A 107 -17.03 -13.89 -8.43
C GLU A 107 -16.36 -13.42 -9.74
N LYS A 108 -17.10 -12.72 -10.63
CA LYS A 108 -16.56 -12.27 -11.92
C LYS A 108 -15.58 -11.13 -11.75
N SER A 109 -15.91 -10.18 -10.87
CA SER A 109 -15.05 -9.03 -10.56
C SER A 109 -14.10 -9.29 -9.39
N ARG A 110 -14.24 -10.43 -8.70
CA ARG A 110 -13.56 -10.77 -7.44
C ARG A 110 -13.71 -9.65 -6.40
N GLN A 111 -14.96 -9.19 -6.24
CA GLN A 111 -15.33 -8.15 -5.28
C GLN A 111 -16.29 -8.68 -4.22
N VAL A 112 -16.24 -8.08 -3.03
CA VAL A 112 -17.18 -8.32 -1.94
C VAL A 112 -17.96 -7.04 -1.68
N ASN A 113 -19.28 -7.15 -1.59
CA ASN A 113 -20.17 -6.00 -1.36
C ASN A 113 -20.87 -6.23 -0.02
N LEU A 114 -20.70 -5.28 0.91
CA LEU A 114 -21.38 -5.31 2.20
C LEU A 114 -22.83 -4.85 2.04
N THR A 115 -23.75 -5.54 2.72
CA THR A 115 -25.12 -5.05 2.87
C THR A 115 -25.20 -4.06 4.03
N GLU A 116 -26.25 -3.26 4.10
CA GLU A 116 -26.50 -2.38 5.26
C GLU A 116 -26.55 -3.18 6.57
N ARG A 117 -27.15 -4.37 6.54
CA ARG A 117 -27.19 -5.29 7.70
C ARG A 117 -25.80 -5.74 8.11
N GLY A 118 -24.96 -6.07 7.13
CA GLY A 118 -23.57 -6.46 7.40
C GLY A 118 -22.75 -5.31 7.97
N LEU A 119 -22.95 -4.09 7.48
CA LEU A 119 -22.32 -2.90 8.02
C LEU A 119 -22.68 -2.70 9.50
N VAL A 120 -23.97 -2.72 9.83
CA VAL A 120 -24.44 -2.56 11.22
C VAL A 120 -23.85 -3.63 12.13
N LEU A 121 -23.88 -4.90 11.69
CA LEU A 121 -23.30 -6.00 12.48
C LEU A 121 -21.79 -5.84 12.67
N ILE A 122 -21.05 -5.38 11.65
CA ILE A 122 -19.61 -5.11 11.76
C ILE A 122 -19.37 -3.99 12.77
N GLU A 123 -20.11 -2.89 12.68
CA GLU A 123 -20.01 -1.76 13.63
C GLU A 123 -20.26 -2.23 15.06
N GLU A 124 -21.32 -3.01 15.32
CA GLU A 124 -21.61 -3.59 16.63
C GLU A 124 -20.47 -4.49 17.15
N LEU A 125 -19.91 -5.34 16.28
CA LEU A 125 -18.81 -6.24 16.65
C LEU A 125 -17.50 -5.48 16.89
N LEU A 126 -17.23 -4.43 16.11
CA LEU A 126 -16.07 -3.56 16.30
C LEU A 126 -16.15 -2.81 17.64
N VAL A 127 -17.33 -2.29 18.01
CA VAL A 127 -17.56 -1.65 19.31
C VAL A 127 -17.37 -2.66 20.44
N LYS A 128 -17.94 -3.86 20.30
CA LYS A 128 -17.80 -4.94 21.30
C LYS A 128 -16.35 -5.36 21.53
N GLU A 129 -15.53 -5.39 20.48
CA GLU A 129 -14.10 -5.69 20.58
C GLU A 129 -13.27 -4.49 21.07
N GLY A 130 -13.89 -3.31 21.29
CA GLY A 130 -13.21 -2.08 21.71
C GLY A 130 -12.28 -1.51 20.63
N ILE A 131 -12.66 -1.65 19.36
CA ILE A 131 -11.93 -1.13 18.20
C ILE A 131 -12.51 0.23 17.77
N MET A 132 -13.81 0.40 17.94
CA MET A 132 -14.57 1.59 17.53
C MET A 132 -15.42 2.08 18.70
N ASP A 133 -15.64 3.39 18.80
CA ASP A 133 -16.48 3.97 19.86
C ASP A 133 -17.98 3.82 19.53
N GLU A 134 -18.81 3.78 20.57
CA GLU A 134 -20.26 3.64 20.42
C GLU A 134 -20.86 4.86 19.71
N GLY A 135 -21.64 4.63 18.65
CA GLY A 135 -22.26 5.69 17.85
C GLY A 135 -21.38 6.26 16.74
N GLU A 136 -20.14 5.79 16.59
CA GLU A 136 -19.33 6.05 15.40
C GLU A 136 -19.80 5.21 14.21
N SER A 137 -19.59 5.74 13.00
CA SER A 137 -19.80 4.98 11.77
C SER A 137 -18.48 4.55 11.16
N LEU A 138 -18.46 3.34 10.62
CA LEU A 138 -17.35 2.78 9.86
C LEU A 138 -17.08 3.55 8.55
N TYR A 139 -18.09 4.23 8.00
CA TYR A 139 -17.94 5.10 6.82
C TYR A 139 -17.44 6.51 7.14
N SER A 140 -17.21 6.84 8.41
CA SER A 140 -16.68 8.15 8.77
C SER A 140 -15.25 8.33 8.22
N PRO A 141 -14.83 9.57 7.88
CA PRO A 141 -13.47 9.83 7.42
C PRO A 141 -12.36 9.38 8.39
N ALA A 142 -12.66 9.34 9.69
CA ALA A 142 -11.73 8.85 10.71
C ALA A 142 -11.50 7.33 10.60
N ASN A 143 -12.48 6.58 10.09
CA ASN A 143 -12.47 5.12 10.05
C ASN A 143 -12.14 4.53 8.67
N ILE A 144 -11.63 5.35 7.72
CA ILE A 144 -11.26 4.89 6.36
C ILE A 144 -10.28 3.72 6.41
N MET A 145 -9.25 3.79 7.26
CA MET A 145 -8.27 2.70 7.40
C MET A 145 -8.89 1.45 8.02
N LEU A 146 -9.81 1.62 8.98
CA LEU A 146 -10.52 0.50 9.58
C LEU A 146 -11.43 -0.20 8.56
N MET A 147 -12.17 0.56 7.76
CA MET A 147 -12.99 0.04 6.66
C MET A 147 -12.13 -0.70 5.62
N HIS A 148 -10.93 -0.19 5.32
CA HIS A 148 -9.97 -0.89 4.47
C HIS A 148 -9.57 -2.25 5.06
N HIS A 149 -9.23 -2.34 6.35
CA HIS A 149 -8.92 -3.61 7.01
C HIS A 149 -10.11 -4.60 6.99
N VAL A 150 -11.32 -4.12 7.26
CA VAL A 150 -12.55 -4.93 7.20
C VAL A 150 -12.76 -5.50 5.81
N THR A 151 -12.61 -4.67 4.78
CA THR A 151 -12.79 -5.08 3.38
C THR A 151 -11.73 -6.09 2.96
N ALA A 152 -10.46 -5.87 3.31
CA ALA A 152 -9.36 -6.80 3.02
C ALA A 152 -9.57 -8.16 3.72
N ALA A 153 -9.98 -8.15 4.98
CA ALA A 153 -10.29 -9.37 5.74
C ALA A 153 -11.49 -10.11 5.14
N LEU A 154 -12.58 -9.41 4.79
CA LEU A 154 -13.73 -10.02 4.14
C LEU A 154 -13.36 -10.66 2.80
N ARG A 155 -12.56 -9.98 1.97
CA ARG A 155 -12.04 -10.55 0.71
C ARG A 155 -11.20 -11.80 0.97
N ALA A 156 -10.27 -11.75 1.93
CA ALA A 156 -9.43 -12.90 2.28
C ALA A 156 -10.26 -14.12 2.69
N HIS A 157 -11.37 -13.92 3.43
CA HIS A 157 -12.27 -15.01 3.83
C HIS A 157 -13.14 -15.51 2.68
N ALA A 158 -13.73 -14.61 1.90
CA ALA A 158 -14.77 -14.93 0.93
C ALA A 158 -14.25 -15.35 -0.46
N LEU A 159 -13.10 -14.83 -0.90
CA LEU A 159 -12.60 -14.95 -2.27
C LEU A 159 -11.27 -15.72 -2.40
N PHE A 160 -10.58 -15.99 -1.30
CA PHE A 160 -9.25 -16.61 -1.32
C PHE A 160 -9.27 -17.90 -0.49
N THR A 161 -9.11 -19.01 -1.18
CA THR A 161 -9.22 -20.36 -0.61
C THR A 161 -7.84 -21.01 -0.54
N ARG A 162 -7.53 -21.56 0.63
CA ARG A 162 -6.33 -22.36 0.85
C ARG A 162 -6.34 -23.59 -0.06
N ASP A 163 -5.17 -23.95 -0.57
CA ASP A 163 -4.92 -25.03 -1.54
C ASP A 163 -5.54 -24.79 -2.93
N VAL A 164 -6.06 -23.59 -3.19
CA VAL A 164 -6.55 -23.14 -4.50
C VAL A 164 -5.83 -21.86 -4.93
N ASP A 165 -6.02 -20.76 -4.19
CA ASP A 165 -5.41 -19.47 -4.51
C ASP A 165 -4.02 -19.31 -3.86
N TYR A 166 -3.76 -20.05 -2.78
CA TYR A 166 -2.49 -20.04 -2.05
C TYR A 166 -2.31 -21.30 -1.21
N ILE A 167 -1.08 -21.52 -0.76
CA ILE A 167 -0.74 -22.54 0.23
C ILE A 167 -0.06 -21.89 1.43
N VAL A 168 -0.12 -22.56 2.58
CA VAL A 168 0.66 -22.19 3.77
C VAL A 168 1.80 -23.17 3.92
N LYS A 169 3.04 -22.69 3.85
CA LYS A 169 4.24 -23.52 3.97
C LYS A 169 5.28 -22.79 4.83
N ASP A 170 5.88 -23.51 5.77
CA ASP A 170 6.92 -22.97 6.67
C ASP A 170 6.48 -21.71 7.45
N GLY A 171 5.18 -21.57 7.71
CA GLY A 171 4.61 -20.39 8.37
C GLY A 171 4.43 -19.18 7.46
N GLU A 172 4.55 -19.34 6.14
CA GLU A 172 4.35 -18.27 5.15
C GLU A 172 3.22 -18.59 4.18
N VAL A 173 2.51 -17.55 3.73
CA VAL A 173 1.50 -17.64 2.67
C VAL A 173 2.20 -17.52 1.33
N ILE A 174 2.04 -18.53 0.48
CA ILE A 174 2.62 -18.56 -0.87
C ILE A 174 1.48 -18.61 -1.89
N ILE A 175 1.45 -17.60 -2.77
CA ILE A 175 0.43 -17.47 -3.81
C ILE A 175 0.56 -18.60 -4.83
N VAL A 176 -0.56 -19.16 -5.28
CA VAL A 176 -0.64 -20.11 -6.39
C VAL A 176 -1.16 -19.37 -7.62
N ASP A 177 -0.44 -19.49 -8.73
CA ASP A 177 -0.87 -18.90 -10.01
C ASP A 177 -2.08 -19.67 -10.56
N GLU A 178 -3.17 -18.95 -10.81
CA GLU A 178 -4.47 -19.52 -11.24
C GLU A 178 -4.39 -20.23 -12.60
N HIS A 179 -3.48 -19.83 -13.49
CA HIS A 179 -3.39 -20.39 -14.84
C HIS A 179 -2.48 -21.63 -14.90
N THR A 180 -1.41 -21.62 -14.10
CA THR A 180 -0.34 -22.62 -14.19
C THR A 180 -0.28 -23.56 -12.98
N GLY A 181 -0.96 -23.22 -11.88
CA GLY A 181 -0.88 -23.95 -10.61
C GLY A 181 0.49 -23.87 -9.92
N ARG A 182 1.39 -23.01 -10.40
CA ARG A 182 2.74 -22.87 -9.84
C ARG A 182 2.73 -21.93 -8.64
N THR A 183 3.56 -22.27 -7.64
CA THR A 183 3.78 -21.42 -6.47
C THR A 183 4.64 -20.21 -6.84
N MET A 184 4.19 -19.01 -6.47
CA MET A 184 4.88 -17.74 -6.68
C MET A 184 5.55 -17.27 -5.39
N GLN A 185 6.71 -17.84 -5.07
CA GLN A 185 7.50 -17.43 -3.90
C GLN A 185 7.94 -15.97 -3.98
N GLY A 186 7.88 -15.26 -2.85
CA GLY A 186 8.25 -13.84 -2.74
C GLY A 186 7.22 -12.85 -3.30
N ARG A 187 6.15 -13.32 -3.94
CA ARG A 187 5.06 -12.46 -4.40
C ARG A 187 4.03 -12.28 -3.29
N ARG A 188 3.63 -11.03 -3.04
CA ARG A 188 2.54 -10.66 -2.12
C ARG A 188 1.39 -10.04 -2.91
N TRP A 189 0.16 -10.18 -2.40
CA TRP A 189 -0.97 -9.42 -2.93
C TRP A 189 -0.93 -8.00 -2.37
N SER A 190 -1.36 -7.04 -3.18
CA SER A 190 -1.43 -5.63 -2.80
C SER A 190 -2.64 -5.32 -1.92
N ASP A 191 -2.75 -4.06 -1.46
CA ASP A 191 -3.95 -3.49 -0.85
C ASP A 191 -4.33 -4.20 0.46
N GLY A 192 -3.32 -4.59 1.24
CA GLY A 192 -3.52 -5.21 2.56
C GLY A 192 -4.04 -6.65 2.54
N LEU A 193 -4.32 -7.20 1.35
CA LEU A 193 -4.92 -8.52 1.21
C LEU A 193 -4.00 -9.63 1.70
N HIS A 194 -2.69 -9.52 1.47
CA HIS A 194 -1.75 -10.56 1.89
C HIS A 194 -1.67 -10.67 3.41
N GLN A 195 -1.64 -9.53 4.11
CA GLN A 195 -1.69 -9.46 5.57
C GLN A 195 -3.01 -9.99 6.10
N ALA A 196 -4.12 -9.73 5.41
CA ALA A 196 -5.43 -10.28 5.76
C ALA A 196 -5.48 -11.82 5.63
N VAL A 197 -4.87 -12.39 4.58
CA VAL A 197 -4.74 -13.86 4.43
C VAL A 197 -3.78 -14.44 5.47
N GLU A 198 -2.67 -13.76 5.76
CA GLU A 198 -1.75 -14.13 6.84
C GLU A 198 -2.49 -14.18 8.19
N ALA A 199 -3.32 -13.18 8.48
CA ALA A 199 -4.16 -13.14 9.67
C ALA A 199 -5.21 -14.25 9.69
N LYS A 200 -5.88 -14.52 8.56
CA LYS A 200 -6.87 -15.60 8.38
C LYS A 200 -6.27 -16.96 8.73
N GLU A 201 -5.07 -17.24 8.25
CA GLU A 201 -4.37 -18.51 8.47
C GLU A 201 -3.60 -18.56 9.80
N GLY A 202 -3.61 -17.49 10.57
CA GLY A 202 -2.93 -17.41 11.88
C GLY A 202 -1.40 -17.44 11.79
N VAL A 203 -0.84 -17.07 10.63
CA VAL A 203 0.62 -16.98 10.45
C VAL A 203 1.16 -15.61 10.86
N GLN A 204 2.48 -15.48 10.91
CA GLN A 204 3.12 -14.21 11.24
C GLN A 204 2.86 -13.20 10.11
N ILE A 205 2.18 -12.11 10.46
CA ILE A 205 1.95 -10.99 9.53
C ILE A 205 3.28 -10.27 9.33
N GLN A 206 3.67 -10.12 8.07
CA GLN A 206 4.87 -9.35 7.71
C GLN A 206 4.47 -7.91 7.39
N ASN A 207 5.16 -6.96 8.00
CA ASN A 207 4.97 -5.54 7.70
C ASN A 207 5.39 -5.27 6.24
N GLU A 208 4.52 -4.58 5.51
CA GLU A 208 4.87 -4.09 4.18
C GLU A 208 5.71 -2.81 4.31
N ASN A 209 6.68 -2.67 3.41
CA ASN A 209 7.25 -1.36 3.16
C ASN A 209 6.37 -0.66 2.13
N GLN A 210 5.95 0.56 2.42
CA GLN A 210 5.20 1.36 1.46
C GLN A 210 6.17 2.22 0.65
N THR A 211 5.96 2.27 -0.67
CA THR A 211 6.61 3.26 -1.53
C THR A 211 5.98 4.62 -1.28
N LEU A 212 6.74 5.54 -0.70
CA LEU A 212 6.28 6.90 -0.37
C LEU A 212 6.46 7.85 -1.55
N ALA A 213 7.56 7.72 -2.28
CA ALA A 213 7.83 8.51 -3.47
C ALA A 213 8.73 7.74 -4.43
N SER A 214 8.55 7.95 -5.73
CA SER A 214 9.41 7.35 -6.76
C SER A 214 9.60 8.26 -7.96
N ILE A 215 10.77 8.19 -8.58
CA ILE A 215 11.09 8.85 -9.86
C ILE A 215 12.16 8.07 -10.60
N THR A 216 12.12 8.04 -11.92
CA THR A 216 13.22 7.48 -12.72
C THR A 216 14.27 8.56 -12.99
N PHE A 217 15.54 8.18 -13.20
CA PHE A 217 16.57 9.16 -13.55
C PHE A 217 16.23 9.94 -14.82
N GLN A 218 15.64 9.30 -15.83
CA GLN A 218 15.23 9.98 -17.06
C GLN A 218 14.20 11.07 -16.78
N ASN A 219 13.21 10.80 -15.92
CA ASN A 219 12.20 11.79 -15.57
C ASN A 219 12.79 12.89 -14.69
N TYR A 220 13.67 12.54 -13.74
CA TYR A 220 14.33 13.54 -12.89
C TYR A 220 15.18 14.53 -13.69
N PHE A 221 16.09 14.06 -14.54
CA PHE A 221 16.97 14.94 -15.32
C PHE A 221 16.23 15.75 -16.39
N ARG A 222 15.07 15.29 -16.87
CA ARG A 222 14.17 16.06 -17.75
C ARG A 222 13.56 17.29 -17.08
N LEU A 223 13.57 17.38 -15.75
CA LEU A 223 13.05 18.55 -15.02
C LEU A 223 13.99 19.76 -15.10
N TYR A 224 15.26 19.57 -15.48
CA TYR A 224 16.21 20.68 -15.62
C TYR A 224 15.91 21.50 -16.88
N GLU A 225 15.98 22.83 -16.78
CA GLU A 225 15.78 23.72 -17.94
C GLU A 225 16.78 23.46 -19.06
N LYS A 226 18.00 23.04 -18.70
CA LYS A 226 19.03 22.59 -19.63
C LYS A 226 19.74 21.35 -19.06
N LEU A 227 20.00 20.38 -19.93
CA LEU A 227 20.73 19.15 -19.62
C LEU A 227 21.89 18.99 -20.61
N ALA A 228 23.06 18.67 -20.11
CA ALA A 228 24.25 18.32 -20.88
C ALA A 228 24.98 17.13 -20.23
N GLY A 229 25.77 16.42 -21.01
CA GLY A 229 26.66 15.34 -20.60
C GLY A 229 27.68 15.08 -21.69
#